data_AF-A0A2E8MH07-F1
#
_entry.id   AF-A0A2E8MH07-F1
#
_cell.length_a   1.000
_cell.length_b   1.000
_cell.length_c   1.000
_cell.angle_alpha   90.00
_cell.angle_beta   90.00
_cell.angle_gamma   90.00
#
_symmetry.space_group_name_H-M   'P 1'
#
loop_
_entity.id
_entity.type
_entity.pdbx_description
1 polymer ?
#
loop_
_entity_poly.entity_id
_entity_poly.type
_entity_poly.pdbx_seq_one_letter_code
_entity_poly.pdbx_strand_id
1 'polypeptide(L)'
;MSFTAPAGKVLYFHLLDEDFNEVQRMRSVVQLQPGEQRSCVGCHNARHATPLRHTGQALAKTVQTLTPPPWGAVPFDYERIVQPVLDANCVHCHDTKSESKFDLRGIRDTHRVPASYRSLITGGWVHYFDWHYGSRHFKAEPLSFGTSQSRLFKILGDKQHERVTLKSEELRVLKGWVDLNCPLWPDYRFRKDRSL
;
A
#
# COMPACT_ATOMS: atom_id res chain seq x y z
N MET A 1 2.47 13.14 16.03
CA MET A 1 1.15 13.38 15.44
C MET A 1 0.10 12.84 16.39
N SER A 2 -1.04 13.52 16.51
CA SER A 2 -2.23 13.06 17.25
C SER A 2 -3.42 13.19 16.29
N PHE A 3 -4.27 12.18 16.19
CA PHE A 3 -5.39 12.16 15.24
C PHE A 3 -6.58 11.39 15.79
N THR A 4 -7.76 11.66 15.25
CA THR A 4 -8.98 10.89 15.55
C THR A 4 -9.03 9.64 14.67
N ALA A 5 -9.35 8.50 15.28
CA ALA A 5 -9.50 7.22 14.59
C ALA A 5 -10.91 6.66 14.81
N PRO A 6 -11.44 5.83 13.88
CA PRO A 6 -12.77 5.26 14.05
C PRO A 6 -12.80 4.21 15.16
N ALA A 7 -13.77 4.33 16.07
CA ALA A 7 -14.00 3.34 17.13
C ALA A 7 -14.57 2.04 16.57
N GLY A 8 -14.28 0.91 17.23
CA GLY A 8 -14.78 -0.41 16.85
C GLY A 8 -14.25 -0.92 15.51
N LYS A 9 -13.17 -0.33 14.99
CA LYS A 9 -12.49 -0.77 13.77
C LYS A 9 -11.12 -1.35 14.08
N VAL A 10 -10.70 -2.31 13.26
CA VAL A 10 -9.34 -2.84 13.24
C VAL A 10 -8.45 -1.83 12.52
N LEU A 11 -7.43 -1.34 13.21
CA LEU A 11 -6.49 -0.35 12.69
C LEU A 11 -5.08 -0.92 12.71
N TYR A 12 -4.31 -0.58 11.70
CA TYR A 12 -2.86 -0.72 11.68
C TYR A 12 -2.28 0.52 11.00
N PHE A 13 -0.99 0.75 11.20
CA PHE A 13 -0.35 2.00 10.78
C PHE A 13 0.87 1.74 9.92
N HIS A 14 1.08 2.64 8.97
CA HIS A 14 2.31 2.79 8.21
C HIS A 14 2.92 4.15 8.52
N LEU A 15 4.21 4.16 8.80
CA LEU A 15 5.01 5.38 8.74
C LEU A 15 5.44 5.58 7.29
N LEU A 16 5.20 6.78 6.75
CA LEU A 16 5.57 7.16 5.40
C LEU A 16 6.62 8.27 5.43
N ASP A 17 7.46 8.35 4.40
CA ASP A 17 8.33 9.49 4.14
C ASP A 17 7.60 10.63 3.39
N GLU A 18 8.34 11.68 3.02
CA GLU A 18 7.80 12.85 2.31
C GLU A 18 7.25 12.52 0.91
N ASP A 19 7.74 11.44 0.30
CA ASP A 19 7.34 10.94 -1.00
C ASP A 19 6.23 9.88 -0.92
N PHE A 20 5.66 9.67 0.27
CA PHE A 20 4.65 8.66 0.57
C PHE A 20 5.12 7.20 0.39
N ASN A 21 6.42 6.92 0.51
CA ASN A 21 6.91 5.54 0.56
C ASN A 21 6.79 4.98 1.98
N GLU A 22 6.41 3.71 2.11
CA GLU A 22 6.49 3.01 3.39
C GLU A 22 7.92 2.99 3.95
N VAL A 23 8.08 3.60 5.13
CA VAL A 23 9.26 3.49 5.97
C VAL A 23 9.13 2.32 6.93
N GLN A 24 7.96 2.14 7.55
CA GLN A 24 7.74 1.07 8.52
C GLN A 24 6.25 0.73 8.64
N ARG A 25 5.90 -0.55 8.53
CA ARG A 25 4.57 -1.07 8.90
C ARG A 25 4.46 -1.61 10.31
N MET A 26 3.29 -1.39 10.87
CA MET A 26 2.78 -2.16 12.00
C MET A 26 2.26 -3.52 11.52
N ARG A 27 2.88 -4.62 11.97
CA ARG A 27 2.47 -6.01 11.69
C ARG A 27 1.55 -6.59 12.77
N SER A 28 0.78 -5.73 13.40
CA SER A 28 -0.23 -6.05 14.41
C SER A 28 -1.34 -5.02 14.31
N VAL A 29 -2.42 -5.22 15.06
CA VAL A 29 -3.59 -4.35 14.99
C VAL A 29 -3.89 -3.72 16.33
N VAL A 30 -4.52 -2.55 16.29
CA VAL A 30 -5.15 -1.92 17.45
C VAL A 30 -6.63 -1.71 17.16
N GLN A 31 -7.40 -1.67 18.23
CA GLN A 31 -8.81 -1.31 18.24
C GLN A 31 -8.99 -0.32 19.39
N LEU A 32 -9.92 0.62 19.21
CA LEU A 32 -10.27 1.61 20.21
C LEU A 32 -11.78 1.60 20.44
N GLN A 33 -12.18 1.82 21.68
CA GLN A 33 -13.58 2.09 22.06
C GLN A 33 -13.93 3.57 21.88
N PRO A 34 -15.22 3.94 21.80
CA PRO A 34 -15.64 5.33 21.76
C PRO A 34 -15.09 6.11 22.97
N GLY A 35 -14.42 7.25 22.71
CA GLY A 35 -13.82 8.10 23.74
C GLY A 35 -12.46 7.62 24.29
N GLU A 36 -11.98 6.44 23.88
CA GLU A 36 -10.68 5.94 24.29
C GLU A 36 -9.54 6.78 23.70
N GLN A 37 -8.55 7.10 24.53
CA GLN A 37 -7.30 7.72 24.09
C GLN A 37 -6.15 6.74 24.29
N ARG A 38 -5.32 6.59 23.26
CA ARG A 38 -4.19 5.66 23.28
C ARG A 38 -2.94 6.32 22.73
N SER A 39 -1.82 6.15 23.44
CA SER A 39 -0.49 6.59 23.02
C SER A 39 0.48 5.41 22.93
N CYS A 40 1.55 5.57 22.14
CA CYS A 40 2.64 4.60 22.03
C CYS A 40 3.97 5.31 22.30
N VAL A 41 4.92 4.62 22.95
CA VAL A 41 6.28 5.15 23.21
C VAL A 41 7.05 5.36 21.91
N GLY A 42 6.84 4.48 20.93
CA GLY A 42 7.48 4.51 19.62
C GLY A 42 7.02 3.34 18.76
N CYS A 43 7.48 3.30 17.51
CA CYS A 43 7.10 2.25 16.56
C CYS A 43 7.75 0.90 16.95
N HIS A 44 6.95 0.02 17.56
CA HIS A 44 7.34 -1.30 18.04
C HIS A 44 8.42 -1.27 19.15
N ASN A 45 8.34 -0.26 20.03
CA ASN A 45 9.10 -0.22 21.29
C ASN A 45 8.39 -1.06 22.38
N ALA A 46 9.14 -1.45 23.41
CA ALA A 46 8.61 -2.26 24.51
C ALA A 46 7.42 -1.57 25.20
N ARG A 47 6.30 -2.29 25.33
CA ARG A 47 5.04 -1.76 25.88
C ARG A 47 5.10 -1.43 27.36
N HIS A 48 6.02 -2.07 28.08
CA HIS A 48 6.24 -1.87 29.52
C HIS A 48 7.44 -0.95 29.81
N ALA A 49 8.09 -0.41 28.77
CA ALA A 49 9.13 0.57 29.00
C ALA A 49 8.50 1.86 29.54
N THR A 50 9.10 2.41 30.58
CA THR A 50 8.76 3.75 31.03
C THR A 50 9.16 4.73 29.93
N PRO A 51 8.23 5.53 29.37
CA PRO A 51 8.60 6.53 28.40
C PRO A 51 9.58 7.52 29.05
N LEU A 52 10.62 7.94 28.33
CA LEU A 52 11.40 9.10 28.75
C LEU A 52 10.43 10.29 28.92
N ARG A 53 10.62 11.10 29.98
CA ARG A 53 9.80 12.28 30.29
C ARG A 53 10.05 13.40 29.26
N HIS A 54 9.65 13.17 28.02
CA HIS A 54 9.57 14.19 27.00
C HIS A 54 8.12 14.26 26.55
N THR A 55 7.50 15.42 26.70
CA THR A 55 6.29 15.75 25.97
C THR A 55 6.65 15.76 24.49
N GLY A 56 6.46 14.63 23.81
CA GLY A 56 6.71 14.55 22.38
C GLY A 56 5.94 15.66 21.67
N GLN A 57 6.57 16.37 20.74
CA GLN A 57 5.96 17.49 20.00
C GLN A 57 4.60 17.13 19.37
N ALA A 58 4.40 15.83 19.11
CA ALA A 58 3.13 15.22 18.74
C ALA A 58 1.95 15.55 19.66
N LEU A 59 2.15 15.45 20.98
CA LEU A 59 1.11 15.61 22.01
C LEU A 59 0.78 17.09 22.27
N ALA A 60 1.70 18.00 21.92
CA ALA A 60 1.49 19.44 21.99
C ALA A 60 0.72 19.99 20.77
N LYS A 61 0.55 19.19 19.71
CA LYS A 61 -0.16 19.59 18.49
C LYS A 61 -1.66 19.27 18.60
N THR A 62 -2.48 20.14 18.01
CA THR A 62 -3.92 19.92 17.86
C THR A 62 -4.20 18.57 17.18
N VAL A 63 -5.18 17.84 17.71
CA VAL A 63 -5.65 16.57 17.14
C VAL A 63 -6.13 16.81 15.71
N GLN A 64 -5.64 16.01 14.77
CA GLN A 64 -5.96 16.15 13.35
C GLN A 64 -7.04 15.16 12.91
N THR A 65 -7.90 15.60 11.99
CA THR A 65 -8.75 14.70 11.22
C THR A 65 -7.93 14.06 10.09
N LEU A 66 -8.15 12.76 9.84
CA LEU A 66 -7.44 12.06 8.77
C LEU A 66 -7.87 12.58 7.40
N THR A 67 -6.89 12.93 6.57
CA THR A 67 -7.12 13.26 5.16
C THR A 67 -7.16 11.97 4.36
N PRO A 68 -8.20 11.73 3.54
CA PRO A 68 -8.25 10.53 2.71
C PRO A 68 -7.13 10.52 1.66
N PRO A 69 -6.68 9.34 1.23
CA PRO A 69 -5.76 9.23 0.11
C PRO A 69 -6.46 9.62 -1.22
N PRO A 70 -5.73 9.77 -2.34
CA PRO A 70 -6.31 10.18 -3.62
C PRO A 70 -7.43 9.29 -4.13
N TRP A 71 -7.42 8.00 -3.76
CA TRP A 71 -8.46 7.04 -4.09
C TRP A 71 -9.63 7.00 -3.09
N GLY A 72 -9.61 7.83 -2.05
CA GLY A 72 -10.64 7.90 -1.02
C GLY A 72 -10.50 6.89 0.12
N ALA A 73 -11.35 7.03 1.14
CA ALA A 73 -11.42 6.14 2.30
C ALA A 73 -12.36 4.93 2.05
N VAL A 74 -12.08 4.17 0.99
CA VAL A 74 -12.89 3.02 0.54
C VAL A 74 -12.07 1.72 0.61
N PRO A 75 -12.73 0.55 0.64
CA PRO A 75 -12.02 -0.72 0.44
C PRO A 75 -11.20 -0.72 -0.85
N PHE A 76 -9.96 -1.18 -0.78
CA PHE A 76 -9.02 -1.08 -1.89
C PHE A 76 -9.34 -2.12 -2.97
N ASP A 77 -9.70 -1.66 -4.16
CA ASP A 77 -10.02 -2.48 -5.32
C ASP A 77 -9.03 -2.19 -6.44
N TYR A 78 -8.21 -3.18 -6.80
CA TYR A 78 -7.16 -3.02 -7.81
C TYR A 78 -7.71 -2.53 -9.15
N GLU A 79 -8.81 -3.12 -9.62
CA GLU A 79 -9.35 -2.81 -10.94
C GLU A 79 -9.98 -1.42 -11.00
N ARG A 80 -10.52 -0.94 -9.88
CA ARG A 80 -11.13 0.39 -9.81
C ARG A 80 -10.13 1.50 -9.50
N ILE A 81 -9.05 1.16 -8.78
CA ILE A 81 -8.11 2.16 -8.25
C ILE A 81 -6.81 2.18 -9.07
N VAL A 82 -6.21 1.02 -9.35
CA VAL A 82 -4.89 0.92 -9.97
C VAL A 82 -4.96 0.79 -11.47
N GLN A 83 -5.87 -0.06 -11.98
CA GLN A 83 -5.97 -0.31 -13.43
C GLN A 83 -6.16 0.98 -14.26
N PRO A 84 -6.96 1.98 -13.85
CA PRO A 84 -7.11 3.23 -14.60
C PRO A 84 -5.79 4.00 -14.76
N VAL A 85 -4.90 3.95 -13.76
CA VAL A 85 -3.58 4.55 -13.85
C VAL A 85 -2.72 3.83 -14.88
N LEU A 86 -2.78 2.49 -14.91
CA LEU A 86 -2.06 1.68 -15.89
C LEU A 86 -2.61 1.86 -17.30
N ASP A 87 -3.93 1.93 -17.46
CA ASP A 87 -4.58 2.13 -18.75
C ASP A 87 -4.19 3.47 -19.37
N ALA A 88 -4.14 4.53 -18.55
CA ALA A 88 -3.76 5.87 -19.01
C ALA A 88 -2.27 6.00 -19.38
N ASN A 89 -1.39 5.32 -18.64
CA ASN A 89 0.05 5.63 -18.68
C ASN A 89 0.92 4.50 -19.23
N CYS A 90 0.47 3.24 -19.21
CA CYS A 90 1.32 2.08 -19.44
C CYS A 90 0.80 1.16 -20.56
N VAL A 91 -0.52 0.96 -20.65
CA VAL A 91 -1.12 -0.05 -21.55
C VAL A 91 -0.76 0.21 -23.01
N HIS A 92 -0.64 1.46 -23.46
CA HIS A 92 -0.30 1.75 -24.85
C HIS A 92 1.04 1.14 -25.31
N CYS A 93 1.99 0.93 -24.39
CA CYS A 93 3.26 0.25 -24.64
C CYS A 93 3.26 -1.21 -24.18
N HIS A 94 2.29 -1.63 -23.36
CA HIS A 94 2.25 -2.92 -22.67
C HIS A 94 0.93 -3.65 -22.94
N ASP A 95 0.55 -3.76 -24.21
CA ASP A 95 -0.71 -4.34 -24.68
C ASP A 95 -0.57 -5.73 -25.32
N THR A 96 0.62 -6.35 -25.22
CA THR A 96 1.06 -7.60 -25.89
C THR A 96 1.28 -7.55 -27.40
N LYS A 97 0.94 -6.44 -28.07
CA LYS A 97 1.15 -6.26 -29.51
C LYS A 97 2.40 -5.45 -29.82
N SER A 98 2.79 -4.57 -28.91
CA SER A 98 4.08 -3.90 -28.90
C SER A 98 5.23 -4.91 -28.70
N GLU A 99 6.48 -4.45 -28.87
CA GLU A 99 7.66 -5.28 -28.61
C GLU A 99 7.81 -5.74 -27.14
N SER A 100 6.95 -5.22 -26.24
CA SER A 100 6.95 -5.59 -24.84
C SER A 100 6.20 -6.90 -24.60
N LYS A 101 6.90 -7.90 -24.04
CA LYS A 101 6.31 -9.18 -23.60
C LYS A 101 5.41 -9.07 -22.37
N PHE A 102 5.13 -7.85 -21.90
CA PHE A 102 4.45 -7.59 -20.64
C PHE A 102 3.03 -7.07 -20.89
N ASP A 103 2.03 -7.79 -20.37
CA ASP A 103 0.62 -7.40 -20.49
C ASP A 103 0.18 -6.61 -19.25
N LEU A 104 -0.15 -5.33 -19.45
CA LEU A 104 -0.69 -4.45 -18.41
C LEU A 104 -2.18 -4.12 -18.59
N ARG A 105 -2.88 -4.84 -19.46
CA ARG A 105 -4.31 -4.62 -19.64
C ARG A 105 -5.12 -5.21 -18.48
N GLY A 106 -6.27 -4.59 -18.21
CA GLY A 106 -7.26 -5.06 -17.23
C GLY A 106 -8.04 -6.32 -17.64
N ILE A 107 -7.56 -7.09 -18.63
CA ILE A 107 -8.28 -8.28 -19.12
C ILE A 107 -8.15 -9.39 -18.09
N ARG A 108 -9.29 -9.86 -17.58
CA ARG A 108 -9.36 -10.95 -16.61
C ARG A 108 -9.14 -12.30 -17.27
N ASP A 109 -8.40 -13.17 -16.59
CA ASP A 109 -8.24 -14.56 -16.97
C ASP A 109 -9.36 -15.47 -16.42
N THR A 110 -9.23 -16.78 -16.62
CA THR A 110 -10.17 -17.80 -16.11
C THR A 110 -10.28 -17.83 -14.58
N HIS A 111 -9.36 -17.18 -13.87
CA HIS A 111 -9.37 -17.03 -12.42
C HIS A 111 -9.90 -15.67 -11.94
N ARG A 112 -10.41 -14.82 -12.86
CA ARG A 112 -10.82 -13.42 -12.65
C ARG A 112 -9.69 -12.52 -12.12
N VAL A 113 -8.46 -12.80 -12.50
CA VAL A 113 -7.33 -11.93 -12.18
C VAL A 113 -6.94 -11.15 -13.43
N PRO A 114 -6.86 -9.81 -13.36
CA PRO A 114 -6.37 -9.00 -14.48
C PRO A 114 -4.95 -9.41 -14.91
N ALA A 115 -4.68 -9.37 -16.21
CA ALA A 115 -3.37 -9.67 -16.79
C ALA A 115 -2.29 -8.76 -16.21
N SER A 116 -2.59 -7.46 -16.05
CA SER A 116 -1.75 -6.47 -15.38
C SER A 116 -1.30 -6.87 -13.98
N TYR A 117 -2.25 -7.28 -13.13
CA TYR A 117 -1.96 -7.71 -11.77
C TYR A 117 -1.03 -8.91 -11.78
N ARG A 118 -1.31 -9.91 -12.62
CA ARG A 118 -0.45 -11.09 -12.74
C ARG A 118 0.95 -10.71 -13.18
N SER A 119 1.06 -9.96 -14.27
CA SER A 119 2.33 -9.49 -14.83
C SER A 119 3.19 -8.80 -13.77
N LEU A 120 2.61 -7.88 -12.99
CA LEU A 120 3.32 -7.15 -11.94
C LEU A 120 3.80 -8.06 -10.79
N ILE A 121 2.96 -9.00 -10.37
CA ILE A 121 3.24 -9.89 -9.24
C ILE A 121 4.20 -11.03 -9.65
N THR A 122 3.86 -11.79 -10.69
CA THR A 122 4.66 -12.95 -11.13
C THR A 122 5.97 -12.52 -11.77
N GLY A 123 6.03 -11.33 -12.36
CA GLY A 123 7.26 -10.73 -12.86
C GLY A 123 8.19 -10.19 -11.77
N GLY A 124 7.75 -10.19 -10.50
CA GLY A 124 8.55 -9.69 -9.38
C GLY A 124 8.89 -8.20 -9.50
N TRP A 125 7.97 -7.40 -10.05
CA TRP A 125 8.16 -5.96 -10.24
C TRP A 125 7.81 -5.17 -8.99
N VAL A 126 6.85 -5.67 -8.22
CA VAL A 126 6.46 -5.10 -6.94
C VAL A 126 6.86 -6.03 -5.80
N HIS A 127 7.30 -5.42 -4.71
CA HIS A 127 7.63 -6.13 -3.49
C HIS A 127 6.42 -6.15 -2.57
N TYR A 128 5.88 -7.33 -2.31
CA TYR A 128 4.87 -7.56 -1.28
C TYR A 128 5.42 -8.49 -0.20
N PHE A 129 4.84 -8.41 0.98
CA PHE A 129 5.18 -9.28 2.10
C PHE A 129 4.42 -10.61 1.97
N ASP A 130 5.16 -11.70 1.81
CA ASP A 130 4.62 -13.07 1.78
C ASP A 130 4.70 -13.72 3.16
N TRP A 131 3.55 -14.07 3.73
CA TRP A 131 3.46 -14.69 5.05
C TRP A 131 3.56 -16.21 4.91
N HIS A 132 4.78 -16.74 5.00
CA HIS A 132 4.98 -18.18 5.12
C HIS A 132 4.85 -18.63 6.58
N TYR A 133 4.35 -19.86 6.79
CA TYR A 133 4.25 -20.47 8.12
C TYR A 133 5.62 -20.46 8.83
N GLY A 134 5.67 -19.93 10.06
CA GLY A 134 6.91 -19.76 10.83
C GLY A 134 7.58 -18.37 10.70
N SER A 135 7.07 -17.49 9.83
CA SER A 135 7.47 -16.07 9.79
C SER A 135 7.19 -15.40 11.12
N ARG A 136 8.23 -15.18 11.94
CA ARG A 136 8.04 -14.62 13.29
C ARG A 136 7.56 -13.16 13.23
N HIS A 137 6.78 -12.76 14.23
CA HIS A 137 6.14 -11.44 14.38
C HIS A 137 7.12 -10.31 14.77
N PHE A 138 8.40 -10.43 14.45
CA PHE A 138 9.39 -9.45 14.86
C PHE A 138 9.26 -8.15 14.07
N LYS A 139 9.69 -7.07 14.72
CA LYS A 139 9.94 -5.79 14.04
C LYS A 139 10.94 -6.03 12.92
N ALA A 140 10.52 -5.75 11.69
CA ALA A 140 11.46 -5.64 10.58
C ALA A 140 12.19 -4.30 10.67
N GLU A 141 13.40 -4.23 10.11
CA GLU A 141 14.12 -2.97 9.98
C GLU A 141 13.35 -1.98 9.09
N PRO A 142 13.50 -0.67 9.30
CA PRO A 142 12.92 0.33 8.41
C PRO A 142 13.30 0.11 6.95
N LEU A 143 12.40 0.48 6.03
CA LEU A 143 12.56 0.38 4.58
C LEU A 143 12.70 -1.05 4.06
N SER A 144 12.39 -2.08 4.87
CA SER A 144 12.50 -3.49 4.45
C SER A 144 11.48 -3.93 3.41
N PHE A 145 10.38 -3.19 3.19
CA PHE A 145 9.24 -3.67 2.39
C PHE A 145 8.67 -2.59 1.47
N GLY A 146 7.76 -3.04 0.60
CA GLY A 146 6.87 -2.18 -0.16
C GLY A 146 7.57 -1.44 -1.30
N THR A 147 7.19 -0.19 -1.48
CA THR A 147 7.64 0.70 -2.56
C THR A 147 9.16 0.78 -2.65
N SER A 148 9.85 0.93 -1.52
CA SER A 148 11.31 1.07 -1.45
C SER A 148 12.07 -0.16 -1.98
N GLN A 149 11.46 -1.35 -1.90
CA GLN A 149 12.05 -2.60 -2.39
C GLN A 149 11.53 -3.01 -3.76
N SER A 150 10.55 -2.29 -4.31
CA SER A 150 9.94 -2.62 -5.59
C SER A 150 10.81 -2.17 -6.78
N ARG A 151 10.99 -3.06 -7.76
CA ARG A 151 11.75 -2.77 -8.99
C ARG A 151 10.98 -1.82 -9.92
N LEU A 152 9.65 -1.82 -9.83
CA LEU A 152 8.76 -0.98 -10.62
C LEU A 152 9.16 0.50 -10.56
N PHE A 153 9.37 1.06 -9.37
CA PHE A 153 9.69 2.48 -9.24
C PHE A 153 11.10 2.83 -9.69
N LYS A 154 12.00 1.85 -9.77
CA LYS A 154 13.35 2.03 -10.33
C LYS A 154 13.27 2.13 -11.86
N ILE A 155 12.57 1.19 -12.50
CA ILE A 155 12.46 1.14 -13.98
C ILE A 155 11.63 2.29 -14.56
N LEU A 156 10.71 2.87 -13.78
CA LEU A 156 9.99 4.08 -14.19
C LEU A 156 10.92 5.29 -14.42
N GLY A 157 12.13 5.29 -13.83
CA GLY A 157 13.15 6.30 -14.07
C GLY A 157 14.07 6.03 -15.27
N ASP A 158 13.96 4.87 -15.91
CA ASP A 158 14.80 4.50 -17.04
C ASP A 158 14.41 5.25 -18.32
N LYS A 159 15.35 5.38 -19.27
CA LYS A 159 15.14 6.09 -20.54
C LYS A 159 13.95 5.56 -21.35
N GLN A 160 13.65 4.27 -21.22
CA GLN A 160 12.51 3.63 -21.87
C GLN A 160 11.16 4.20 -21.42
N HIS A 161 11.10 4.81 -20.23
CA HIS A 161 9.89 5.44 -19.66
C HIS A 161 9.97 6.98 -19.65
N GLU A 162 10.91 7.60 -20.37
CA GLU A 162 11.10 9.06 -20.38
C GLU A 162 9.85 9.85 -20.80
N ARG A 163 8.97 9.22 -21.60
CA ARG A 163 7.71 9.81 -22.10
C ARG A 163 6.55 9.66 -21.13
N VAL A 164 6.71 8.88 -20.06
CA VAL A 164 5.69 8.65 -19.04
C VAL A 164 5.92 9.63 -17.90
N THR A 165 4.95 10.51 -17.66
CA THR A 165 4.98 11.42 -16.51
C THR A 165 3.74 11.20 -15.67
N LEU A 166 3.89 10.49 -14.55
CA LEU A 166 2.81 10.24 -13.61
C LEU A 166 2.53 11.49 -12.78
N LYS A 167 1.25 11.83 -12.62
CA LYS A 167 0.82 12.82 -11.62
C LYS A 167 1.14 12.30 -10.23
N SER A 168 1.33 13.22 -9.28
CA SER A 168 1.59 12.86 -7.87
C SER A 168 0.52 11.95 -7.28
N GLU A 169 -0.74 12.15 -7.64
CA GLU A 169 -1.87 11.32 -7.20
C GLU A 169 -1.82 9.90 -7.77
N GLU A 170 -1.48 9.75 -9.05
CA GLU A 170 -1.33 8.45 -9.73
C GLU A 170 -0.16 7.66 -9.15
N LEU A 171 0.96 8.35 -8.90
CA LEU A 171 2.11 7.73 -8.24
C LEU A 171 1.74 7.25 -6.82
N ARG A 172 1.00 8.06 -6.06
CA ARG A 172 0.51 7.67 -4.73
C ARG A 172 -0.44 6.47 -4.79
N VAL A 173 -1.26 6.34 -5.83
CA VAL A 173 -2.09 5.15 -6.05
C VAL A 173 -1.23 3.89 -6.22
N LEU A 174 -0.20 3.94 -7.07
CA LEU A 174 0.69 2.80 -7.29
C LEU A 174 1.47 2.42 -6.02
N LYS A 175 2.07 3.42 -5.34
CA LYS A 175 2.77 3.21 -4.07
C LYS A 175 1.85 2.65 -2.99
N GLY A 176 0.68 3.25 -2.84
CA GLY A 176 -0.35 2.82 -1.89
C GLY A 176 -0.80 1.38 -2.12
N TRP A 177 -1.00 0.96 -3.37
CA TRP A 177 -1.34 -0.43 -3.68
C TRP A 177 -0.23 -1.40 -3.24
N VAL A 178 1.03 -1.09 -3.55
CA VAL A 178 2.19 -1.90 -3.16
C VAL A 178 2.30 -1.98 -1.63
N ASP A 179 2.25 -0.83 -0.96
CA ASP A 179 2.39 -0.71 0.50
C ASP A 179 1.16 -1.25 1.25
N LEU A 180 0.01 -1.41 0.60
CA LEU A 180 -1.13 -2.17 1.15
C LEU A 180 -1.00 -3.68 0.95
N ASN A 181 0.17 -4.16 0.50
CA ASN A 181 0.47 -5.56 0.23
C ASN A 181 -0.24 -6.12 -1.01
N CYS A 182 -0.40 -5.27 -2.03
CA CYS A 182 -0.99 -5.63 -3.31
C CYS A 182 -2.39 -6.27 -3.22
N PRO A 183 -3.38 -5.63 -2.55
CA PRO A 183 -4.74 -6.17 -2.52
C PRO A 183 -5.31 -6.24 -3.95
N LEU A 184 -5.95 -7.37 -4.27
CA LEU A 184 -6.61 -7.56 -5.56
C LEU A 184 -8.09 -7.14 -5.51
N TRP A 185 -8.82 -7.60 -4.50
CA TRP A 185 -10.26 -7.36 -4.36
C TRP A 185 -10.59 -6.60 -3.07
N PRO A 186 -11.67 -5.80 -3.08
CA PRO A 186 -12.06 -4.97 -1.93
C PRO A 186 -12.75 -5.76 -0.81
N ASP A 187 -13.07 -7.03 -1.03
CA ASP A 187 -13.91 -7.82 -0.14
C ASP A 187 -13.48 -9.28 -0.09
N TYR A 188 -14.02 -10.02 0.88
CA TYR A 188 -13.75 -11.44 1.10
C TYR A 188 -14.72 -12.37 0.36
N ARG A 189 -15.31 -11.92 -0.77
CA ARG A 189 -16.15 -12.80 -1.58
C ARG A 189 -15.31 -13.85 -2.29
N PHE A 190 -15.82 -15.09 -2.31
CA PHE A 190 -15.15 -16.18 -2.98
C PHE A 190 -14.98 -15.88 -4.46
N ARG A 191 -13.78 -16.10 -4.99
CA ARG A 191 -13.45 -15.76 -6.39
C ARG A 191 -14.40 -16.43 -7.39
N LYS A 192 -14.97 -17.60 -7.07
CA LYS A 192 -15.94 -18.31 -7.95
C LYS A 192 -17.28 -17.63 -8.11
N ASP A 193 -17.58 -16.65 -7.27
CA ASP A 193 -18.86 -15.96 -7.28
C ASP A 193 -18.75 -14.56 -7.90
N ARG A 194 -17.56 -14.20 -8.39
CA ARG A 194 -17.32 -12.96 -9.14
C ARG A 194 -17.68 -13.19 -10.61
N SER A 195 -18.31 -12.18 -11.21
CA SER A 195 -18.51 -12.15 -12.66
C SER A 195 -17.16 -12.18 -13.36
N LEU A 196 -17.12 -12.80 -14.54
CA LEU A 196 -16.01 -12.60 -15.47
C LEU A 196 -16.04 -11.14 -15.94
#